data_AF-A0A6H5HNZ2-F1
#
_entry.id   AF-A0A6H5HNZ2-F1
#
_cell.length_a   1.000
_cell.length_b   1.000
_cell.length_c   1.000
_cell.angle_alpha   90.00
_cell.angle_beta   90.00
_cell.angle_gamma   90.00
#
_symmetry.space_group_name_H-M   'P 1'
#
loop_
_entity.id
_entity.type
_entity.pdbx_description
1 polymer ?
#
loop_
_entity_poly.entity_id
_entity_poly.type
_entity_poly.pdbx_seq_one_letter_code
_entity_poly.pdbx_strand_id
1 'polypeptide(L)'
;QLRPGIGRHPDLGGPEWETLLWPFGSRLYPSERPVGAFDAIGARAYRECPSVSPIGNDAVRWPLCLRPTTPPSLISGTSVVFLSLQVPSSKYLQLEATIKIGNLDTFLGMQIERKEDGSIFVHQEGYTQNILSRFNMSESNPVSTPCERRVPDDDDRPLETNVPYRQAVGSLLFLSMTTRPDLAYAVSTVSEVLDCPKRSDWIAVQRIFKYLNGTQRHGLLYQSDVPLKLNCFTDSDFANDTKTRRSRTGVVTTCGAAAITWLSRKQAVTALSTTEAEYIAACEGTKEMIWLHRLLKEIANLQEIPTLFVDNRSTIRLIQNPEFHRRTKHIEVRYHFVREQLMDGKFKLEHIPSNRQLADVFTKCLSASLFTRNAQSIGVLRLRGSDEANSLQQVAS
;
A
#
# COMPACT_ATOMS: atom_id res chain seq x y z
N GLN A 1 -16.90 -53.51 -33.09
CA GLN A 1 -15.77 -54.03 -33.88
C GLN A 1 -14.66 -52.99 -33.88
N LEU A 2 -13.49 -53.36 -33.35
CA LEU A 2 -12.12 -52.94 -33.68
C LEU A 2 -11.75 -51.43 -33.81
N ARG A 3 -10.88 -50.98 -32.89
CA ARG A 3 -9.77 -50.03 -33.12
C ARG A 3 -8.75 -50.65 -34.12
N PRO A 4 -7.77 -49.94 -34.77
CA PRO A 4 -6.91 -48.88 -34.20
C PRO A 4 -6.33 -47.81 -35.17
N GLY A 5 -5.58 -46.85 -34.61
CA GLY A 5 -4.71 -45.94 -35.35
C GLY A 5 -3.93 -44.99 -34.42
N ILE A 6 -2.78 -45.46 -33.95
CA ILE A 6 -1.81 -44.73 -33.12
C ILE A 6 -0.92 -43.86 -34.02
N GLY A 7 -0.71 -42.60 -33.63
CA GLY A 7 0.38 -41.76 -34.13
C GLY A 7 0.87 -40.85 -32.99
N ARG A 8 2.14 -41.03 -32.60
CA ARG A 8 2.82 -40.29 -31.51
C ARG A 8 3.34 -38.92 -31.99
N HIS A 9 3.23 -37.93 -31.08
CA HIS A 9 4.00 -36.70 -30.79
C HIS A 9 5.26 -36.34 -31.64
N PRO A 10 5.68 -35.04 -31.74
CA PRO A 10 5.98 -34.20 -30.57
C PRO A 10 5.65 -32.68 -30.61
N ASP A 11 5.43 -32.16 -29.40
CA ASP A 11 5.84 -30.89 -28.81
C ASP A 11 5.76 -29.57 -29.61
N LEU A 12 4.77 -28.74 -29.25
CA LEU A 12 4.93 -27.28 -29.16
C LEU A 12 4.18 -26.78 -27.91
N GLY A 13 4.95 -26.36 -26.90
CA GLY A 13 4.45 -25.72 -25.69
C GLY A 13 3.88 -24.34 -25.98
N GLY A 14 2.65 -24.10 -25.53
CA GLY A 14 2.08 -22.77 -25.35
C GLY A 14 1.97 -22.47 -23.84
N PRO A 15 2.18 -21.23 -23.38
CA PRO A 15 2.03 -20.91 -21.98
C PRO A 15 0.55 -20.83 -21.61
N GLU A 16 0.14 -21.68 -20.66
CA GLU A 16 -1.16 -21.59 -20.01
C GLU A 16 -1.28 -20.28 -19.23
N TRP A 17 -2.43 -19.64 -19.39
CA TRP A 17 -2.79 -18.36 -18.80
C TRP A 17 -3.21 -18.58 -17.34
N GLU A 18 -2.43 -18.10 -16.37
CA GLU A 18 -2.93 -17.95 -15.00
C GLU A 18 -3.59 -16.59 -14.82
N THR A 19 -4.92 -16.59 -14.84
CA THR A 19 -5.73 -15.42 -14.46
C THR A 19 -5.75 -15.29 -12.94
N LEU A 20 -4.81 -14.53 -12.39
CA LEU A 20 -4.71 -14.23 -10.97
C LEU A 20 -5.59 -13.02 -10.61
N LEU A 21 -6.82 -13.30 -10.18
CA LEU A 21 -7.70 -12.33 -9.50
C LEU A 21 -7.21 -12.10 -8.06
N TRP A 22 -6.62 -10.94 -7.78
CA TRP A 22 -6.23 -10.54 -6.41
C TRP A 22 -7.40 -9.81 -5.74
N PRO A 23 -7.85 -10.22 -4.53
CA PRO A 23 -8.83 -9.47 -3.79
C PRO A 23 -8.15 -8.28 -3.09
N PHE A 24 -8.80 -7.12 -3.22
CA PHE A 24 -8.50 -5.90 -2.48
C PHE A 24 -8.42 -6.18 -0.97
N GLY A 25 -7.26 -5.89 -0.37
CA GLY A 25 -7.08 -5.93 1.08
C GLY A 25 -7.80 -4.77 1.78
N SER A 26 -8.93 -5.06 2.38
CA SER A 26 -9.44 -4.36 3.57
C SER A 26 -9.39 -5.35 4.72
N ARG A 27 -8.53 -5.09 5.72
CA ARG A 27 -8.61 -5.77 7.02
C ARG A 27 -9.92 -5.35 7.68
N LEU A 28 -10.93 -6.21 7.59
CA LEU A 28 -12.15 -6.10 8.37
C LEU A 28 -11.80 -6.40 9.83
N TYR A 29 -11.92 -5.38 10.68
CA TYR A 29 -12.06 -5.60 12.12
C TYR A 29 -13.44 -6.21 12.38
N PRO A 30 -13.57 -7.21 13.28
CA PRO A 30 -14.87 -7.77 13.59
C PRO A 30 -15.60 -6.83 14.55
N SER A 31 -16.54 -6.05 14.04
CA SER A 31 -17.63 -5.51 14.86
C SER A 31 -18.89 -5.36 14.01
N GLU A 32 -19.87 -6.18 14.37
CA GLU A 32 -21.32 -6.02 14.15
C GLU A 32 -21.90 -6.37 12.77
N ARG A 33 -22.79 -7.39 12.79
CA ARG A 33 -23.71 -7.74 11.70
C ARG A 33 -24.90 -6.76 11.71
N PRO A 34 -25.41 -6.32 10.56
CA PRO A 34 -26.80 -5.92 10.45
C PRO A 34 -27.67 -7.15 10.14
N VAL A 35 -28.69 -7.35 10.96
CA VAL A 35 -29.83 -8.22 10.71
C VAL A 35 -30.71 -7.55 9.64
N GLY A 36 -31.09 -8.28 8.59
CA GLY A 36 -32.27 -7.94 7.79
C GLY A 36 -32.10 -7.99 6.26
N ALA A 37 -32.91 -8.87 5.65
CA ALA A 37 -33.38 -8.87 4.27
C ALA A 37 -32.40 -9.24 3.14
N PHE A 38 -32.28 -10.54 2.89
CA PHE A 38 -32.08 -11.08 1.53
C PHE A 38 -33.27 -11.98 1.21
N ASP A 39 -34.23 -11.43 0.47
CA ASP A 39 -35.25 -12.19 -0.24
C ASP A 39 -34.90 -12.21 -1.73
N ALA A 40 -35.09 -13.40 -2.32
CA ALA A 40 -35.18 -13.68 -3.75
C ALA A 40 -33.97 -13.32 -4.64
N ILE A 41 -33.18 -14.35 -4.98
CA ILE A 41 -32.87 -14.80 -6.36
C ILE A 41 -32.00 -16.04 -6.22
N GLY A 42 -32.46 -17.20 -6.71
CA GLY A 42 -31.63 -18.41 -6.79
C GLY A 42 -32.32 -19.75 -6.56
N ALA A 43 -33.64 -19.87 -6.74
CA ALA A 43 -34.30 -21.17 -6.79
C ALA A 43 -34.25 -21.74 -8.22
N ARG A 44 -33.28 -22.60 -8.52
CA ARG A 44 -33.47 -23.69 -9.51
C ARG A 44 -32.35 -24.73 -9.43
N ALA A 45 -32.81 -25.99 -9.42
CA ALA A 45 -32.06 -27.24 -9.52
C ALA A 45 -31.38 -27.72 -8.24
N TYR A 46 -32.08 -28.54 -7.45
CA TYR A 46 -31.72 -29.96 -7.25
C TYR A 46 -32.97 -30.71 -6.77
N ARG A 47 -33.40 -31.68 -7.58
CA ARG A 47 -34.44 -32.66 -7.26
C ARG A 47 -33.77 -33.92 -6.71
N GLU A 48 -34.48 -34.54 -5.77
CA GLU A 48 -34.52 -35.98 -5.43
C GLU A 48 -33.39 -36.58 -4.55
N CYS A 49 -33.71 -36.72 -3.26
CA CYS A 49 -33.25 -37.81 -2.39
C CYS A 49 -34.11 -39.08 -2.59
N PRO A 50 -33.59 -40.26 -2.21
CA PRO A 50 -34.34 -41.07 -1.25
C PRO A 50 -33.50 -41.65 -0.09
N SER A 51 -34.03 -41.44 1.13
CA SER A 51 -34.05 -42.27 2.35
C SER A 51 -32.94 -43.28 2.69
N VAL A 52 -32.25 -43.07 3.83
CA VAL A 52 -31.98 -44.08 4.88
C VAL A 52 -31.89 -43.39 6.26
N SER A 53 -32.57 -43.95 7.27
CA SER A 53 -32.70 -43.50 8.68
C SER A 53 -31.56 -44.01 9.62
N PRO A 54 -31.44 -43.51 10.87
CA PRO A 54 -30.15 -43.17 11.48
C PRO A 54 -29.65 -44.16 12.54
N ILE A 55 -28.36 -44.52 12.52
CA ILE A 55 -27.61 -45.08 13.66
C ILE A 55 -26.11 -44.72 13.53
N GLY A 56 -25.51 -44.19 14.61
CA GLY A 56 -24.10 -44.41 14.95
C GLY A 56 -23.13 -43.25 14.67
N ASN A 57 -22.53 -42.72 15.75
CA ASN A 57 -21.37 -41.85 15.75
C ASN A 57 -20.29 -42.33 14.76
N ASP A 58 -19.90 -41.49 13.81
CA ASP A 58 -18.53 -41.44 13.29
C ASP A 58 -18.29 -40.15 12.47
N ALA A 59 -17.10 -39.60 12.65
CA ALA A 59 -16.66 -38.31 12.13
C ALA A 59 -16.68 -38.25 10.60
N VAL A 60 -17.48 -37.36 10.02
CA VAL A 60 -17.42 -37.03 8.58
C VAL A 60 -16.59 -35.76 8.38
N ARG A 61 -15.42 -35.96 7.77
CA ARG A 61 -14.50 -34.93 7.26
C ARG A 61 -15.18 -34.07 6.19
N TRP A 62 -15.13 -32.75 6.35
CA TRP A 62 -15.23 -31.81 5.24
C TRP A 62 -13.82 -31.59 4.67
N PRO A 63 -13.60 -31.62 3.34
CA PRO A 63 -12.33 -31.20 2.77
C PRO A 63 -12.23 -29.68 2.92
N LEU A 64 -11.53 -29.25 3.97
CA LEU A 64 -11.08 -27.87 4.15
C LEU A 64 -10.07 -27.59 3.03
N CYS A 65 -10.51 -26.88 1.99
CA CYS A 65 -9.63 -26.38 0.94
C CYS A 65 -8.78 -25.24 1.53
N LEU A 66 -7.73 -25.58 2.28
CA LEU A 66 -6.72 -24.65 2.77
C LEU A 66 -5.87 -24.21 1.57
N ARG A 67 -6.15 -23.03 1.01
CA ARG A 67 -5.14 -22.32 0.22
C ARG A 67 -4.17 -21.64 1.20
N PRO A 68 -2.85 -21.73 0.98
CA PRO A 68 -1.87 -21.04 1.81
C PRO A 68 -1.97 -19.53 1.56
N THR A 69 -2.57 -18.80 2.49
CA THR A 69 -2.45 -17.35 2.59
C THR A 69 -1.06 -17.02 3.12
N THR A 70 -0.32 -16.20 2.38
CA THR A 70 0.97 -15.64 2.80
C THR A 70 0.85 -14.90 4.16
N PRO A 71 1.74 -15.17 5.14
CA PRO A 71 1.73 -14.44 6.41
C PRO A 71 2.38 -13.04 6.25
N PRO A 72 1.93 -12.03 7.02
CA PRO A 72 2.57 -10.72 7.05
C PRO A 72 3.96 -10.80 7.70
N SER A 73 4.97 -10.16 7.10
CA SER A 73 6.35 -10.16 7.58
C SER A 73 6.88 -8.75 7.84
N LEU A 74 7.83 -8.66 8.77
CA LEU A 74 8.09 -7.47 9.56
C LEU A 74 9.60 -7.25 9.68
N ILE A 75 10.07 -6.03 9.44
CA ILE A 75 11.49 -5.66 9.49
C ILE A 75 11.74 -4.93 10.81
N SER A 76 12.68 -5.44 11.62
CA SER A 76 13.22 -4.73 12.79
C SER A 76 14.72 -4.50 12.61
N GLY A 77 15.18 -3.31 13.03
CA GLY A 77 16.56 -2.88 12.94
C GLY A 77 17.51 -3.75 13.76
N THR A 78 18.76 -3.84 13.28
CA THR A 78 19.90 -4.64 13.76
C THR A 78 19.88 -6.16 13.55
N SER A 79 18.72 -6.79 13.31
CA SER A 79 18.64 -8.16 12.76
C SER A 79 17.22 -8.46 12.28
N VAL A 80 17.08 -8.92 11.03
CA VAL A 80 15.78 -9.18 10.41
C VAL A 80 15.47 -10.67 10.54
N VAL A 81 14.41 -10.99 11.29
CA VAL A 81 13.92 -12.36 11.55
C VAL A 81 12.87 -12.71 10.50
N PHE A 82 13.05 -13.84 9.79
CA PHE A 82 12.04 -14.39 8.89
C PHE A 82 11.64 -15.81 9.28
N LEU A 83 10.32 -16.01 9.40
CA LEU A 83 9.65 -17.28 9.65
C LEU A 83 9.50 -18.05 8.33
N SER A 84 10.25 -19.15 8.19
CA SER A 84 9.94 -20.19 7.20
C SER A 84 9.05 -21.24 7.86
N LEU A 85 7.76 -21.27 7.49
CA LEU A 85 6.82 -22.32 7.90
C LEU A 85 6.98 -23.52 6.97
N GLN A 86 7.81 -24.48 7.37
CA GLN A 86 7.75 -25.82 6.81
C GLN A 86 6.83 -26.64 7.71
N VAL A 87 5.73 -27.15 7.14
CA VAL A 87 4.75 -27.97 7.87
C VAL A 87 5.03 -29.44 7.57
N PRO A 88 5.77 -30.17 8.44
CA PRO A 88 5.70 -31.62 8.45
C PRO A 88 4.48 -32.05 9.26
N SER A 89 3.70 -32.94 8.66
CA SER A 89 2.51 -33.51 9.27
C SER A 89 2.85 -34.33 10.52
N SER A 90 2.11 -34.04 11.59
CA SER A 90 1.85 -34.87 12.77
C SER A 90 2.73 -34.66 14.01
N LYS A 91 2.00 -34.31 15.10
CA LYS A 91 2.29 -34.40 16.53
C LYS A 91 3.49 -33.58 17.07
N TYR A 92 3.10 -32.57 17.86
CA TYR A 92 3.94 -31.64 18.64
C TYR A 92 4.61 -30.55 17.80
N LEU A 93 4.00 -29.36 17.77
CA LEU A 93 4.56 -28.12 17.22
C LEU A 93 5.77 -27.67 18.06
N GLN A 94 6.92 -28.29 17.84
CA GLN A 94 8.21 -27.63 18.04
C GLN A 94 8.57 -27.01 16.70
N LEU A 95 8.14 -25.76 16.50
CA LEU A 95 8.52 -24.93 15.36
C LEU A 95 10.00 -24.56 15.50
N GLU A 96 10.89 -25.40 14.96
CA GLU A 96 12.27 -25.01 14.73
C GLU A 96 12.32 -24.10 13.49
N ALA A 97 12.08 -22.81 13.67
CA ALA A 97 12.32 -21.82 12.63
C ALA A 97 13.83 -21.64 12.46
N THR A 98 14.39 -22.10 11.34
CA THR A 98 15.80 -21.86 11.01
C THR A 98 15.98 -20.41 10.57
N ILE A 99 16.48 -19.55 11.46
CA ILE A 99 16.80 -18.15 11.14
C ILE A 99 18.09 -18.13 10.30
N LYS A 100 17.98 -17.86 9.00
CA LYS A 100 19.15 -17.60 8.15
C LYS A 100 19.59 -16.15 8.34
N ILE A 101 20.61 -15.96 9.17
CA ILE A 101 21.29 -14.66 9.35
C ILE A 101 22.35 -14.56 8.25
N GLY A 102 22.14 -13.68 7.28
CA GLY A 102 23.08 -13.45 6.19
C GLY A 102 22.99 -12.03 5.64
N ASN A 103 23.98 -11.63 4.85
CA ASN A 103 23.93 -10.40 4.08
C ASN A 103 22.84 -10.55 3.01
N LEU A 104 21.77 -9.80 3.17
CA LEU A 104 20.62 -9.81 2.29
C LEU A 104 20.79 -8.69 1.27
N ASP A 105 21.33 -9.02 0.10
CA ASP A 105 21.43 -8.06 -1.02
C ASP A 105 20.09 -7.93 -1.75
N THR A 106 19.22 -8.94 -1.64
CA THR A 106 17.88 -8.93 -2.24
C THR A 106 16.88 -9.70 -1.38
N PHE A 107 15.67 -9.15 -1.19
CA PHE A 107 14.59 -9.76 -0.44
C PHE A 107 13.22 -9.44 -1.05
N LEU A 108 12.43 -10.46 -1.42
CA LEU A 108 11.11 -10.33 -2.07
C LEU A 108 11.07 -9.33 -3.24
N GLY A 109 12.14 -9.30 -4.04
CA GLY A 109 12.27 -8.36 -5.18
C GLY A 109 12.64 -6.93 -4.79
N MET A 110 12.98 -6.67 -3.53
CA MET A 110 13.66 -5.44 -3.07
C MET A 110 15.16 -5.67 -3.03
N GLN A 111 15.93 -4.69 -3.49
CA GLN A 111 17.39 -4.65 -3.38
C GLN A 111 17.74 -3.83 -2.14
N ILE A 112 18.66 -4.35 -1.32
CA ILE A 112 19.03 -3.73 -0.05
C ILE A 112 20.54 -3.49 -0.07
N GLU A 113 20.92 -2.22 0.01
CA GLU A 113 22.32 -1.81 0.08
C GLU A 113 22.61 -1.27 1.47
N ARG A 114 23.60 -1.85 2.14
CA ARG A 114 24.10 -1.37 3.43
C ARG A 114 25.29 -0.47 3.18
N LYS A 115 25.21 0.77 3.66
CA LYS A 115 26.28 1.75 3.56
C LYS A 115 27.27 1.59 4.71
N GLU A 116 28.48 2.11 4.52
CA GLU A 116 29.57 2.05 5.51
C GLU A 116 29.24 2.78 6.82
N ASP A 117 28.40 3.82 6.75
CA ASP A 117 27.89 4.57 7.90
C ASP A 117 26.81 3.78 8.69
N GLY A 118 26.45 2.58 8.26
CA GLY A 118 25.39 1.76 8.84
C GLY A 118 23.98 2.08 8.34
N SER A 119 23.83 3.05 7.44
CA SER A 119 22.55 3.36 6.80
C SER A 119 22.12 2.24 5.85
N ILE A 120 20.81 2.05 5.69
CA ILE A 120 20.23 1.04 4.81
C ILE A 120 19.47 1.73 3.69
N PHE A 121 19.80 1.41 2.45
CA PHE A 121 19.09 1.88 1.27
C PHE A 121 18.29 0.73 0.64
N VAL A 122 16.99 0.93 0.47
CA VAL A 122 16.08 -0.08 -0.08
C VAL A 122 15.49 0.44 -1.39
N HIS A 123 15.72 -0.27 -2.49
CA HIS A 123 15.31 0.15 -3.82
C HIS A 123 14.92 -1.03 -4.70
N GLN A 124 14.43 -0.73 -5.90
CA GLN A 124 13.98 -1.71 -6.89
C GLN A 124 14.40 -1.29 -8.29
N GLU A 125 15.69 -0.97 -8.47
CA GLU A 125 16.24 -0.50 -9.74
C GLU A 125 16.07 -1.55 -10.84
N GLY A 126 16.44 -2.79 -10.57
CA GLY A 126 16.31 -3.88 -11.55
C GLY A 126 14.85 -4.15 -11.95
N TYR A 127 13.92 -4.11 -11.00
CA TYR A 127 12.49 -4.24 -11.31
C TYR A 127 11.98 -3.06 -12.15
N THR A 128 12.42 -1.84 -11.81
CA THR A 128 12.04 -0.62 -12.53
C THR A 128 12.50 -0.67 -13.98
N GLN A 129 13.74 -1.10 -14.24
CA GLN A 129 14.27 -1.30 -15.59
C GLN A 129 13.47 -2.36 -16.36
N ASN A 130 13.14 -3.48 -15.73
CA ASN A 130 12.37 -4.56 -16.35
C ASN A 130 10.94 -4.13 -16.74
N ILE A 131 10.26 -3.33 -15.92
CA ILE A 131 8.93 -2.85 -16.30
C ILE A 131 8.99 -1.76 -17.37
N LEU A 132 10.03 -0.90 -17.36
CA LEU A 132 10.21 0.10 -18.41
C LEU A 132 10.46 -0.55 -19.76
N SER A 133 11.29 -1.60 -19.83
CA SER A 133 11.50 -2.35 -21.06
C SER A 133 10.25 -3.10 -21.51
N ARG A 134 9.55 -3.77 -20.59
CA ARG A 134 8.31 -4.52 -20.87
C ARG A 134 7.20 -3.67 -21.50
N PHE A 135 7.08 -2.41 -21.12
CA PHE A 135 6.05 -1.50 -21.63
C PHE A 135 6.57 -0.51 -22.69
N ASN A 136 7.77 -0.72 -23.25
CA ASN A 136 8.39 0.14 -24.26
C ASN A 136 8.56 1.61 -23.79
N MET A 137 8.94 1.79 -22.53
CA MET A 137 9.11 3.09 -21.89
C MET A 137 10.57 3.44 -21.53
N SER A 138 11.54 2.58 -21.86
CA SER A 138 12.97 2.80 -21.57
C SER A 138 13.54 4.07 -22.21
N GLU A 139 13.13 4.38 -23.44
CA GLU A 139 13.59 5.57 -24.20
C GLU A 139 12.67 6.80 -24.01
N SER A 140 11.71 6.71 -23.08
CA SER A 140 10.74 7.78 -22.89
C SER A 140 11.36 9.02 -22.23
N ASN A 141 10.98 10.23 -22.68
CA ASN A 141 11.46 11.47 -22.06
C ASN A 141 10.99 11.55 -20.59
N PRO A 142 11.92 11.73 -19.63
CA PRO A 142 11.59 11.74 -18.22
C PRO A 142 10.76 12.97 -17.85
N VAL A 143 9.90 12.81 -16.84
CA VAL A 143 9.12 13.92 -16.26
C VAL A 143 9.40 14.01 -14.76
N SER A 144 9.18 15.19 -14.16
CA SER A 144 9.52 15.46 -12.76
C SER A 144 8.46 15.01 -11.75
N THR A 145 7.22 14.74 -12.17
CA THR A 145 6.13 14.28 -11.29
C THR A 145 5.35 13.12 -11.92
N PRO A 146 4.90 12.14 -11.12
CA PRO A 146 4.13 10.99 -11.61
C PRO A 146 2.68 11.35 -11.95
N CYS A 147 2.15 12.45 -11.40
CA CYS A 147 0.81 12.96 -11.67
C CYS A 147 0.84 14.41 -12.15
N GLU A 148 -0.16 14.77 -12.96
CA GLU A 148 -0.54 16.13 -13.31
C GLU A 148 -2.05 16.30 -13.12
N ARG A 149 -2.49 17.52 -12.82
CA ARG A 149 -3.91 17.83 -12.70
C ARG A 149 -4.59 17.58 -14.05
N ARG A 150 -5.54 16.65 -14.09
CA ARG A 150 -6.28 16.33 -15.32
C ARG A 150 -7.16 17.51 -15.73
N VAL A 151 -7.04 17.91 -16.98
CA VAL A 151 -8.01 18.78 -17.64
C VAL A 151 -9.08 17.88 -18.25
N PRO A 152 -10.38 18.14 -18.04
CA PRO A 152 -11.44 17.41 -18.72
C PRO A 152 -11.25 17.52 -20.23
N ASP A 153 -11.27 16.38 -20.92
CA ASP A 153 -11.20 16.31 -22.37
C ASP A 153 -12.55 15.78 -22.88
N ASP A 154 -13.23 16.59 -23.69
CA ASP A 154 -14.56 16.29 -24.22
C ASP A 154 -14.52 15.14 -25.26
N ASP A 155 -13.34 14.82 -25.83
CA ASP A 155 -13.15 13.69 -26.76
C ASP A 155 -12.39 12.50 -26.13
N ASP A 156 -12.52 12.30 -24.81
CA ASP A 156 -11.84 11.20 -24.10
C ASP A 156 -12.54 9.83 -24.33
N ARG A 157 -12.07 9.15 -25.38
CA ARG A 157 -12.59 7.85 -25.87
C ARG A 157 -12.14 6.66 -25.01
N PRO A 158 -12.91 5.56 -25.00
CA PRO A 158 -12.48 4.29 -24.42
C PRO A 158 -11.14 3.83 -25.01
N LEU A 159 -10.31 3.23 -24.16
CA LEU A 159 -9.03 2.67 -24.56
C LEU A 159 -9.25 1.42 -25.43
N GLU A 160 -8.37 1.21 -26.40
CA GLU A 160 -8.37 -0.01 -27.22
C GLU A 160 -8.09 -1.26 -26.37
N THR A 161 -8.77 -2.37 -26.68
CA THR A 161 -8.70 -3.63 -25.92
C THR A 161 -7.31 -4.30 -25.93
N ASN A 162 -6.46 -3.94 -26.91
CA ASN A 162 -5.09 -4.47 -27.06
C ASN A 162 -4.09 -3.86 -26.06
N VAL A 163 -4.42 -2.74 -25.42
CA VAL A 163 -3.50 -2.05 -24.51
C VAL A 163 -3.45 -2.78 -23.17
N PRO A 164 -2.28 -3.19 -22.67
CA PRO A 164 -2.15 -3.98 -21.45
C PRO A 164 -2.28 -3.12 -20.18
N TYR A 165 -3.40 -2.39 -20.04
CA TYR A 165 -3.64 -1.42 -18.97
C TYR A 165 -3.59 -2.07 -17.58
N ARG A 166 -4.37 -3.13 -17.36
CA ARG A 166 -4.44 -3.83 -16.06
C ARG A 166 -3.08 -4.37 -15.63
N GLN A 167 -2.32 -4.89 -16.59
CA GLN A 167 -0.97 -5.41 -16.37
C GLN A 167 0.00 -4.30 -15.97
N ALA A 168 -0.05 -3.15 -16.65
CA ALA A 168 0.77 -2.00 -16.32
C ALA A 168 0.46 -1.47 -14.91
N VAL A 169 -0.82 -1.30 -14.57
CA VAL A 169 -1.23 -0.87 -13.23
C VAL A 169 -0.80 -1.87 -12.16
N GLY A 170 -0.93 -3.17 -12.40
CA GLY A 170 -0.46 -4.21 -11.48
C GLY A 170 1.06 -4.15 -11.23
N SER A 171 1.85 -3.93 -12.27
CA SER A 171 3.31 -3.74 -12.14
C SER A 171 3.67 -2.48 -11.35
N LEU A 172 2.97 -1.37 -11.58
CA LEU A 172 3.19 -0.13 -10.84
C LEU A 172 2.75 -0.23 -9.37
N LEU A 173 1.70 -0.99 -9.09
CA LEU A 173 1.21 -1.21 -7.73
C LEU A 173 2.25 -1.88 -6.84
N PHE A 174 3.01 -2.83 -7.38
CA PHE A 174 4.10 -3.47 -6.65
C PHE A 174 5.13 -2.44 -6.18
N LEU A 175 5.75 -1.68 -7.10
CA LEU A 175 6.71 -0.61 -6.77
C LEU A 175 6.15 0.37 -5.74
N SER A 176 4.92 0.80 -5.97
CA SER A 176 4.24 1.77 -5.12
C SER A 176 3.99 1.26 -3.70
N MET A 177 3.86 -0.05 -3.48
CA MET A 177 3.60 -0.64 -2.17
C MET A 177 4.87 -1.01 -1.41
N THR A 178 6.00 -1.20 -2.10
CA THR A 178 7.23 -1.75 -1.52
C THR A 178 8.31 -0.71 -1.26
N THR A 179 8.68 0.11 -2.25
CA THR A 179 9.86 1.00 -2.14
C THR A 179 9.64 2.42 -2.64
N ARG A 180 8.51 2.70 -3.31
CA ARG A 180 8.24 3.98 -3.97
C ARG A 180 6.94 4.62 -3.47
N PRO A 181 6.90 5.11 -2.22
CA PRO A 181 5.73 5.79 -1.66
C PRO A 181 5.29 7.02 -2.46
N ASP A 182 6.24 7.68 -3.14
CA ASP A 182 6.04 8.82 -4.02
C ASP A 182 5.12 8.52 -5.22
N LEU A 183 4.90 7.25 -5.56
CA LEU A 183 3.98 6.81 -6.62
C LEU A 183 2.55 6.57 -6.12
N ALA A 184 2.34 6.47 -4.80
CA ALA A 184 1.12 5.95 -4.20
C ALA A 184 -0.15 6.65 -4.68
N TYR A 185 -0.15 7.98 -4.73
CA TYR A 185 -1.30 8.72 -5.21
C TYR A 185 -1.57 8.48 -6.70
N ALA A 186 -0.53 8.54 -7.54
CA ALA A 186 -0.68 8.40 -8.98
C ALA A 186 -1.21 7.01 -9.34
N VAL A 187 -0.61 5.96 -8.74
CA VAL A 187 -1.01 4.56 -8.93
C VAL A 187 -2.40 4.28 -8.36
N SER A 188 -2.72 4.82 -7.19
CA SER A 188 -4.05 4.73 -6.59
C SER A 188 -5.12 5.42 -7.45
N THR A 189 -4.77 6.43 -8.25
CA THR A 189 -5.72 7.08 -9.16
C THR A 189 -6.03 6.21 -10.38
N VAL A 190 -5.00 5.68 -11.04
CA VAL A 190 -5.18 4.84 -12.24
C VAL A 190 -5.80 3.48 -11.90
N SER A 191 -5.59 2.95 -10.70
CA SER A 191 -6.19 1.68 -10.27
C SER A 191 -7.70 1.76 -10.01
N GLU A 192 -8.30 2.96 -9.99
CA GLU A 192 -9.76 3.11 -9.88
C GLU A 192 -10.50 2.72 -11.17
N VAL A 193 -9.81 2.69 -12.32
CA VAL A 193 -10.41 2.49 -13.65
C VAL A 193 -9.82 1.26 -14.34
N LEU A 194 -9.96 0.08 -13.73
CA LEU A 194 -9.45 -1.17 -14.32
C LEU A 194 -10.38 -1.79 -15.37
N ASP A 195 -11.69 -1.52 -15.28
CA ASP A 195 -12.66 -2.23 -16.12
C ASP A 195 -12.78 -1.63 -17.52
N CYS A 196 -13.13 -0.34 -17.59
CA CYS A 196 -13.28 0.42 -18.83
C CYS A 196 -12.37 1.67 -18.80
N PRO A 197 -11.04 1.50 -18.97
CA PRO A 197 -10.10 2.62 -19.01
C PRO A 197 -10.30 3.47 -20.26
N LYS A 198 -9.99 4.76 -20.16
CA LYS A 198 -9.99 5.68 -21.29
C LYS A 198 -8.59 5.98 -21.81
N ARG A 199 -8.49 6.67 -22.95
CA ARG A 199 -7.20 7.12 -23.50
C ARG A 199 -6.44 8.00 -22.51
N SER A 200 -7.14 8.91 -21.82
CA SER A 200 -6.54 9.75 -20.78
C SER A 200 -5.93 8.95 -19.62
N ASP A 201 -6.53 7.82 -19.25
CA ASP A 201 -6.03 6.93 -18.20
C ASP A 201 -4.73 6.25 -18.61
N TRP A 202 -4.62 5.83 -19.88
CA TRP A 202 -3.37 5.26 -20.40
C TRP A 202 -2.26 6.31 -20.46
N ILE A 203 -2.57 7.54 -20.86
CA ILE A 203 -1.60 8.65 -20.82
C ILE A 203 -1.11 8.89 -19.39
N ALA A 204 -1.99 8.79 -18.39
CA ALA A 204 -1.60 8.90 -16.98
C ALA A 204 -0.65 7.77 -16.55
N VAL A 205 -0.92 6.52 -16.96
CA VAL A 205 0.00 5.38 -16.73
C VAL A 205 1.36 5.60 -17.40
N GLN A 206 1.37 6.05 -18.65
CA GLN A 206 2.61 6.39 -19.37
C GLN A 206 3.39 7.52 -18.69
N ARG A 207 2.71 8.51 -18.09
CA ARG A 207 3.37 9.54 -17.30
C ARG A 207 4.09 8.96 -16.08
N ILE A 208 3.47 8.01 -15.38
CA ILE A 208 4.11 7.34 -14.24
C ILE A 208 5.39 6.62 -14.70
N PHE A 209 5.36 5.93 -15.84
CA PHE A 209 6.55 5.32 -16.42
C PHE A 209 7.62 6.34 -16.83
N LYS A 210 7.25 7.48 -17.42
CA LYS A 210 8.20 8.57 -17.72
C LYS A 210 8.87 9.09 -16.45
N TYR A 211 8.11 9.22 -15.37
CA TYR A 211 8.66 9.64 -14.06
C TYR A 211 9.63 8.58 -13.51
N LEU A 212 9.26 7.31 -13.59
CA LEU A 212 10.15 6.19 -13.24
C LEU A 212 11.42 6.18 -14.07
N ASN A 213 11.34 6.51 -15.36
CA ASN A 213 12.52 6.56 -16.22
C ASN A 213 13.56 7.58 -15.75
N GLY A 214 13.12 8.73 -15.22
CA GLY A 214 14.00 9.72 -14.59
C GLY A 214 14.44 9.36 -13.17
N THR A 215 13.81 8.37 -12.54
CA THR A 215 13.98 8.05 -11.11
C THR A 215 14.25 6.57 -10.83
N GLN A 216 14.87 5.85 -11.77
CA GLN A 216 15.09 4.40 -11.67
C GLN A 216 15.90 4.00 -10.43
N ARG A 217 16.89 4.84 -10.06
CA ARG A 217 17.78 4.62 -8.90
C ARG A 217 17.25 5.24 -7.61
N HIS A 218 15.96 5.56 -7.53
CA HIS A 218 15.37 6.08 -6.30
C HIS A 218 14.88 4.95 -5.41
N GLY A 219 15.00 5.14 -4.10
CA GLY A 219 14.58 4.22 -3.06
C GLY A 219 14.53 4.90 -1.70
N LEU A 220 14.21 4.13 -0.66
CA LEU A 220 14.11 4.60 0.70
C LEU A 220 15.47 4.53 1.40
N LEU A 221 15.94 5.64 1.95
CA LEU A 221 17.16 5.69 2.76
C LEU A 221 16.81 5.76 4.26
N TYR A 222 17.10 4.68 4.98
CA TYR A 222 17.04 4.64 6.43
C TYR A 222 18.42 4.98 7.01
N GLN A 223 18.55 6.20 7.54
CA GLN A 223 19.81 6.68 8.08
C GLN A 223 20.07 6.15 9.49
N SER A 224 21.31 5.79 9.81
CA SER A 224 21.72 5.26 11.12
C SER A 224 21.85 6.33 12.20
N ASP A 225 22.12 7.58 11.82
CA ASP A 225 22.36 8.72 12.70
C ASP A 225 21.07 9.42 13.19
N VAL A 226 19.92 9.04 12.64
CA VAL A 226 18.63 9.64 12.97
C VAL A 226 17.93 8.79 14.05
N PRO A 227 17.52 9.40 15.18
CA PRO A 227 16.83 8.66 16.24
C PRO A 227 15.53 8.06 15.73
N LEU A 228 15.24 6.83 16.19
CA LEU A 228 14.00 6.14 15.87
C LEU A 228 12.83 6.84 16.54
N LYS A 229 12.12 7.67 15.77
CA LYS A 229 10.90 8.35 16.17
C LYS A 229 9.80 8.06 15.18
N LEU A 230 8.64 7.66 15.68
CA LEU A 230 7.47 7.37 14.84
C LEU A 230 6.61 8.64 14.68
N ASN A 231 6.56 9.15 13.46
CA ASN A 231 5.77 10.32 13.09
C ASN A 231 4.75 9.94 12.03
N CYS A 232 3.48 10.23 12.26
CA CYS A 232 2.39 9.98 11.32
C CYS A 232 1.86 11.30 10.80
N PHE A 233 1.79 11.45 9.48
CA PHE A 233 1.26 12.62 8.81
C PHE A 233 -0.02 12.22 8.08
N THR A 234 -1.08 13.01 8.23
CA THR A 234 -2.37 12.75 7.57
C THR A 234 -2.88 14.01 6.88
N ASP A 235 -3.40 13.84 5.67
CA ASP A 235 -4.05 14.89 4.87
C ASP A 235 -5.28 14.28 4.20
N SER A 236 -6.22 15.14 3.81
CA SER A 236 -7.35 14.75 2.98
C SER A 236 -7.60 15.74 1.84
N ASP A 237 -7.82 15.23 0.64
CA ASP A 237 -8.31 16.05 -0.47
C ASP A 237 -9.84 15.98 -0.52
N PHE A 238 -10.49 17.04 -0.05
CA PHE A 238 -11.94 17.09 0.15
C PHE A 238 -12.71 17.14 -1.18
N ALA A 239 -13.57 16.13 -1.39
CA ALA A 239 -14.53 16.08 -2.48
C ALA A 239 -13.95 16.39 -3.87
N ASN A 240 -12.70 15.99 -4.15
CA ASN A 240 -12.07 16.27 -5.45
C ASN A 240 -12.52 15.29 -6.56
N ASP A 241 -13.10 14.13 -6.20
CA ASP A 241 -13.68 13.22 -7.18
C ASP A 241 -14.97 13.82 -7.78
N THR A 242 -14.94 14.10 -9.09
CA THR A 242 -16.07 14.70 -9.81
C THR A 242 -17.27 13.76 -9.91
N LYS A 243 -17.07 12.43 -9.84
CA LYS A 243 -18.16 11.44 -9.96
C LYS A 243 -18.82 11.15 -8.63
N THR A 244 -18.03 10.79 -7.62
CA THR A 244 -18.57 10.32 -6.33
C THR A 244 -18.58 11.40 -5.24
N ARG A 245 -17.88 12.53 -5.46
CA ARG A 245 -17.63 13.59 -4.46
C ARG A 245 -16.98 13.07 -3.17
N ARG A 246 -16.42 11.87 -3.18
CA ARG A 246 -15.68 11.30 -2.04
C ARG A 246 -14.30 11.91 -1.95
N SER A 247 -13.88 12.17 -0.72
CA SER A 247 -12.54 12.68 -0.43
C SER A 247 -11.49 11.57 -0.56
N ARG A 248 -10.22 11.94 -0.68
CA ARG A 248 -9.10 11.01 -0.66
C ARG A 248 -8.26 11.22 0.60
N THR A 249 -8.02 10.13 1.33
CA THR A 249 -7.16 10.10 2.51
C THR A 249 -5.73 9.77 2.08
N GLY A 250 -4.79 10.60 2.55
CA GLY A 250 -3.36 10.36 2.48
C GLY A 250 -2.80 10.15 3.88
N VAL A 251 -2.01 9.10 4.06
CA VAL A 251 -1.28 8.82 5.30
C VAL A 251 0.15 8.47 4.95
N VAL A 252 1.11 8.99 5.72
CA VAL A 252 2.48 8.49 5.73
C VAL A 252 2.99 8.43 7.15
N THR A 253 3.53 7.27 7.52
CA THR A 253 4.18 7.09 8.82
C THR A 253 5.68 6.89 8.59
N THR A 254 6.48 7.79 9.14
CA THR A 254 7.94 7.73 9.10
C THR A 254 8.49 7.19 10.41
N CYS A 255 9.60 6.47 10.32
CA CYS A 255 10.40 6.06 11.46
C CYS A 255 11.84 6.50 11.22
N GLY A 256 12.31 7.46 12.02
CA GLY A 256 13.59 8.12 11.74
C GLY A 256 13.53 8.95 10.45
N ALA A 257 14.46 8.71 9.52
CA ALA A 257 14.63 9.51 8.31
C ALA A 257 13.66 9.20 7.15
N ALA A 258 12.95 8.06 7.19
CA ALA A 258 12.19 7.58 6.04
C ALA A 258 10.82 7.00 6.40
N ALA A 259 9.94 6.94 5.39
CA ALA A 259 8.64 6.30 5.48
C ALA A 259 8.77 4.79 5.65
N ILE A 260 8.03 4.22 6.61
CA ILE A 260 7.90 2.78 6.80
C ILE A 260 6.55 2.27 6.31
N THR A 261 5.53 3.13 6.33
CA THR A 261 4.21 2.81 5.79
C THR A 261 3.54 4.06 5.21
N TRP A 262 2.63 3.83 4.27
CA TRP A 262 1.91 4.90 3.57
C TRP A 262 0.61 4.38 2.96
N LEU A 263 -0.31 5.30 2.72
CA LEU A 263 -1.62 5.03 2.15
C LEU A 263 -2.09 6.20 1.30
N SER A 264 -2.63 5.89 0.12
CA SER A 264 -3.47 6.81 -0.65
C SER A 264 -4.75 6.10 -1.05
N ARG A 265 -5.89 6.49 -0.46
CA ARG A 265 -7.16 5.77 -0.65
C ARG A 265 -8.35 6.72 -0.67
N LYS A 266 -9.30 6.48 -1.58
CA LYS A 266 -10.60 7.14 -1.59
C LYS A 266 -11.41 6.75 -0.35
N GLN A 267 -11.97 7.72 0.35
CA GLN A 267 -12.79 7.48 1.54
C GLN A 267 -14.05 6.70 1.17
N ALA A 268 -14.42 5.73 2.00
CA ALA A 268 -15.63 4.93 1.78
C ALA A 268 -16.92 5.75 2.01
N VAL A 269 -16.85 6.76 2.86
CA VAL A 269 -17.96 7.65 3.24
C VAL A 269 -17.72 9.02 2.61
N THR A 270 -18.78 9.66 2.12
CA THR A 270 -18.73 11.03 1.64
C THR A 270 -18.73 11.98 2.84
N ALA A 271 -17.62 12.68 3.06
CA ALA A 271 -17.52 13.70 4.09
C ALA A 271 -18.39 14.92 3.74
N LEU A 272 -19.00 15.55 4.75
CA LEU A 272 -19.83 16.75 4.57
C LEU A 272 -19.02 18.05 4.73
N SER A 273 -17.78 17.96 5.22
CA SER A 273 -16.88 19.10 5.37
C SER A 273 -15.42 18.68 5.21
N THR A 274 -14.54 19.66 4.96
CA THR A 274 -13.09 19.45 4.97
C THR A 274 -12.62 18.91 6.32
N THR A 275 -13.08 19.49 7.43
CA THR A 275 -12.77 19.04 8.79
C THR A 275 -13.18 17.59 9.03
N GLU A 276 -14.30 17.15 8.47
CA GLU A 276 -14.73 15.76 8.56
C GLU A 276 -13.81 14.82 7.76
N ALA A 277 -13.45 15.20 6.53
CA ALA A 277 -12.54 14.41 5.70
C ALA A 277 -11.16 14.27 6.37
N GLU A 278 -10.64 15.36 6.93
CA GLU A 278 -9.40 15.39 7.70
C GLU A 278 -9.47 14.51 8.94
N TYR A 279 -10.61 14.52 9.64
CA TYR A 279 -10.81 13.64 10.80
C TYR A 279 -10.78 12.16 10.40
N ILE A 280 -11.40 11.81 9.27
CA ILE A 280 -11.35 10.44 8.75
C ILE A 280 -9.90 10.05 8.42
N ALA A 281 -9.12 10.95 7.81
CA ALA A 281 -7.69 10.72 7.56
C ALA A 281 -6.88 10.54 8.85
N ALA A 282 -7.08 11.42 9.83
CA ALA A 282 -6.47 11.31 11.17
C ALA A 282 -6.81 9.96 11.82
N CYS A 283 -8.06 9.50 11.73
CA CYS A 283 -8.49 8.22 12.28
C CYS A 283 -7.76 7.02 11.64
N GLU A 284 -7.62 7.01 10.31
CA GLU A 284 -6.86 5.95 9.63
C GLU A 284 -5.37 5.99 10.02
N GLY A 285 -4.75 7.16 10.07
CA GLY A 285 -3.38 7.33 10.54
C GLY A 285 -3.18 6.88 11.99
N THR A 286 -4.12 7.20 12.90
CA THR A 286 -4.07 6.76 14.30
C THR A 286 -4.09 5.24 14.43
N LYS A 287 -4.97 4.54 13.69
CA LYS A 287 -5.04 3.07 13.73
C LYS A 287 -3.71 2.44 13.32
N GLU A 288 -3.15 2.93 12.22
CA GLU A 288 -1.90 2.42 11.65
C GLU A 288 -0.70 2.70 12.56
N MET A 289 -0.58 3.94 13.03
CA MET A 289 0.48 4.39 13.93
C MET A 289 0.48 3.62 15.26
N ILE A 290 -0.69 3.37 15.86
CA ILE A 290 -0.79 2.64 17.13
C ILE A 290 -0.37 1.18 16.94
N TRP A 291 -0.79 0.55 15.84
CA TRP A 291 -0.37 -0.81 15.52
C TRP A 291 1.15 -0.88 15.31
N LEU A 292 1.73 0.05 14.53
CA LEU A 292 3.17 0.15 14.30
C LEU A 292 3.94 0.41 15.58
N HIS A 293 3.46 1.29 16.46
CA HIS A 293 4.13 1.60 17.71
C HIS A 293 4.17 0.39 18.65
N ARG A 294 3.05 -0.36 18.79
CA ARG A 294 3.02 -1.59 19.59
C ARG A 294 4.04 -2.60 19.09
N LEU A 295 4.08 -2.77 17.78
CA LEU A 295 5.00 -3.66 17.11
C LEU A 295 6.46 -3.26 17.30
N LEU A 296 6.81 -1.99 17.04
CA LEU A 296 8.16 -1.46 17.20
C LEU A 296 8.62 -1.46 18.66
N LYS A 297 7.68 -1.34 19.62
CA LYS A 297 7.97 -1.50 21.03
C LYS A 297 8.40 -2.93 21.37
N GLU A 298 7.80 -3.94 20.77
CA GLU A 298 8.14 -5.35 21.00
C GLU A 298 9.48 -5.74 20.34
N ILE A 299 9.70 -5.33 19.09
CA ILE A 299 10.86 -5.80 18.30
C ILE A 299 12.11 -4.91 18.43
N ALA A 300 11.91 -3.61 18.65
CA ALA A 300 13.00 -2.61 18.64
C ALA A 300 13.06 -1.80 19.94
N ASN A 301 12.28 -2.19 20.96
CA ASN A 301 12.20 -1.52 22.25
C ASN A 301 11.94 -0.01 22.14
N LEU A 302 11.16 0.41 21.12
CA LEU A 302 10.81 1.82 20.92
C LEU A 302 9.93 2.31 22.08
N GLN A 303 10.46 3.22 22.89
CA GLN A 303 9.73 3.81 24.04
C GLN A 303 9.14 5.19 23.73
N GLU A 304 9.57 5.84 22.66
CA GLU A 304 9.08 7.18 22.33
C GLU A 304 7.60 7.15 21.93
N ILE A 305 6.80 8.00 22.58
CA ILE A 305 5.39 8.19 22.25
C ILE A 305 5.29 8.77 20.83
N PRO A 306 4.56 8.13 19.91
CA PRO A 306 4.46 8.57 18.52
C PRO A 306 3.68 9.88 18.39
N THR A 307 3.94 10.65 17.33
CA THR A 307 3.26 11.92 17.06
C THR A 307 2.41 11.84 15.79
N LEU A 308 1.15 12.28 15.88
CA LEU A 308 0.24 12.51 14.76
C LEU A 308 0.23 13.99 14.38
N PHE A 309 0.58 14.28 13.13
CA PHE A 309 0.60 15.61 12.54
C PHE A 309 -0.62 15.84 11.64
N VAL A 310 -1.39 16.87 11.97
CA VAL A 310 -2.59 17.30 11.22
C VAL A 310 -2.44 18.80 10.92
N ASP A 311 -2.82 19.25 9.74
CA ASP A 311 -2.71 20.67 9.37
C ASP A 311 -4.01 21.47 9.62
N ASN A 312 -5.14 20.77 9.76
CA ASN A 312 -6.43 21.38 10.04
C ASN A 312 -6.66 21.61 11.54
N ARG A 313 -6.62 22.89 11.97
CA ARG A 313 -6.88 23.31 13.36
C ARG A 313 -8.27 22.93 13.88
N SER A 314 -9.29 22.94 13.02
CA SER A 314 -10.65 22.55 13.42
C SER A 314 -10.69 21.05 13.74
N THR A 315 -10.01 20.22 12.96
CA THR A 315 -9.87 18.79 13.22
C THR A 315 -9.16 18.55 14.55
N ILE A 316 -8.05 19.26 14.82
CA ILE A 316 -7.34 19.17 16.10
C ILE A 316 -8.25 19.52 17.29
N ARG A 317 -9.02 20.61 17.17
CA ARG A 317 -9.99 21.02 18.20
C ARG A 317 -11.07 19.95 18.42
N LEU A 318 -11.54 19.29 17.36
CA LEU A 318 -12.51 18.20 17.47
C LEU A 318 -11.92 16.96 18.16
N ILE A 319 -10.65 16.64 17.93
CA ILE A 319 -9.99 15.51 18.61
C ILE A 319 -9.82 15.83 20.11
N GLN A 320 -9.49 17.08 20.45
CA GLN A 320 -9.22 17.48 21.84
C GLN A 320 -10.49 17.69 22.68
N ASN A 321 -11.59 18.17 22.10
CA ASN A 321 -12.75 18.65 22.85
C ASN A 321 -14.00 17.75 22.71
N PRO A 322 -14.53 17.19 23.82
CA PRO A 322 -15.71 16.30 23.81
C PRO A 322 -17.02 16.94 23.36
N GLU A 323 -17.18 18.26 23.53
CA GLU A 323 -18.49 18.93 23.46
C GLU A 323 -19.02 19.16 22.04
N PHE A 324 -18.17 19.00 21.01
CA PHE A 324 -18.54 19.34 19.62
C PHE A 324 -19.26 18.23 18.85
N HIS A 325 -19.52 17.06 19.44
CA HIS A 325 -19.99 15.86 18.72
C HIS A 325 -21.50 15.70 18.57
N ARG A 326 -22.33 16.65 19.05
CA ARG A 326 -23.80 16.54 18.99
C ARG A 326 -24.41 16.47 17.58
N ARG A 327 -23.64 16.56 16.49
CA ARG A 327 -24.13 16.69 15.10
C ARG A 327 -23.64 15.65 14.07
N THR A 328 -22.88 14.62 14.43
CA THR A 328 -22.22 13.75 13.43
C THR A 328 -22.26 12.25 13.74
N LYS A 329 -23.47 11.67 13.83
CA LYS A 329 -23.69 10.25 14.19
C LYS A 329 -22.97 9.24 13.29
N HIS A 330 -22.82 9.51 12.00
CA HIS A 330 -22.28 8.55 11.02
C HIS A 330 -20.76 8.33 11.12
N ILE A 331 -20.05 9.12 11.94
CA ILE A 331 -18.62 8.97 12.21
C ILE A 331 -18.28 9.06 13.71
N GLU A 332 -19.29 9.02 14.58
CA GLU A 332 -19.16 9.10 16.04
C GLU A 332 -18.18 8.06 16.61
N VAL A 333 -18.22 6.82 16.10
CA VAL A 333 -17.29 5.76 16.52
C VAL A 333 -15.84 6.12 16.22
N ARG A 334 -15.58 6.73 15.06
CA ARG A 334 -14.22 7.21 14.70
C ARG A 334 -13.78 8.33 15.66
N TYR A 335 -14.71 9.21 16.02
CA TYR A 335 -14.45 10.29 16.96
C TYR A 335 -14.01 9.79 18.32
N HIS A 336 -14.78 8.87 18.90
CA HIS A 336 -14.47 8.29 20.20
C HIS A 336 -13.14 7.53 20.17
N PHE A 337 -12.91 6.70 19.15
CA PHE A 337 -11.66 5.93 19.05
C PHE A 337 -10.41 6.82 19.11
N VAL A 338 -10.28 7.83 18.23
CA VAL A 338 -9.05 8.65 18.17
C VAL A 338 -8.85 9.41 19.48
N ARG A 339 -9.95 9.90 20.08
CA ARG A 339 -9.90 10.63 21.35
C ARG A 339 -9.50 9.74 22.51
N GLU A 340 -10.08 8.54 22.63
CA GLU A 340 -9.71 7.56 23.66
C GLU A 340 -8.22 7.25 23.59
N GLN A 341 -7.70 7.00 22.38
CA GLN A 341 -6.27 6.73 22.20
C GLN A 341 -5.39 7.94 22.57
N LEU A 342 -5.85 9.17 22.34
CA LEU A 342 -5.16 10.39 22.77
C LEU A 342 -5.19 10.55 24.29
N MET A 343 -6.35 10.34 24.92
CA MET A 343 -6.56 10.43 26.38
C MET A 343 -5.76 9.38 27.14
N ASP A 344 -5.64 8.17 26.57
CA ASP A 344 -4.80 7.09 27.08
C ASP A 344 -3.28 7.36 26.91
N GLY A 345 -2.91 8.52 26.35
CA GLY A 345 -1.53 8.91 26.12
C GLY A 345 -0.80 8.04 25.10
N LYS A 346 -1.53 7.38 24.18
CA LYS A 346 -0.91 6.48 23.18
C LYS A 346 -0.15 7.23 22.10
N PHE A 347 -0.46 8.49 21.86
CA PHE A 347 0.21 9.35 20.89
C PHE A 347 0.08 10.83 21.26
N LYS A 348 0.89 11.69 20.64
CA LYS A 348 0.80 13.15 20.72
C LYS A 348 0.11 13.69 19.47
N LEU A 349 -0.74 14.70 19.63
CA LEU A 349 -1.38 15.39 18.51
C LEU A 349 -0.75 16.77 18.31
N GLU A 350 -0.20 17.02 17.13
CA GLU A 350 0.48 18.28 16.81
C GLU A 350 -0.03 18.89 15.51
N HIS A 351 -0.09 20.23 15.48
CA HIS A 351 -0.40 20.98 14.27
C HIS A 351 0.85 21.14 13.41
N ILE A 352 0.76 20.82 12.13
CA ILE A 352 1.80 21.12 11.15
C ILE A 352 1.31 22.15 10.13
N PRO A 353 2.12 23.14 9.71
CA PRO A 353 1.75 24.01 8.60
C PRO A 353 1.53 23.20 7.32
N SER A 354 0.52 23.51 6.50
CA SER A 354 0.21 22.79 5.26
C SER A 354 1.40 22.73 4.29
N ASN A 355 2.27 23.76 4.28
CA ASN A 355 3.48 23.75 3.45
C ASN A 355 4.56 22.78 3.92
N ARG A 356 4.39 22.09 5.05
CA ARG A 356 5.26 21.03 5.57
C ARG A 356 4.53 19.70 5.68
N GLN A 357 3.28 19.63 5.18
CA GLN A 357 2.48 18.42 5.23
C GLN A 357 3.03 17.39 4.24
N LEU A 358 3.61 16.30 4.76
CA LEU A 358 4.18 15.23 3.93
C LEU A 358 3.08 14.36 3.31
N ALA A 359 1.91 14.28 3.95
CA ALA A 359 0.77 13.52 3.46
C ALA A 359 0.17 14.08 2.15
N ASP A 360 0.51 15.32 1.78
CA ASP A 360 0.10 15.96 0.51
C ASP A 360 0.47 15.14 -0.72
N VAL A 361 1.60 14.40 -0.67
CA VAL A 361 2.05 13.52 -1.77
C VAL A 361 1.05 12.41 -2.06
N PHE A 362 0.21 12.08 -1.07
CA PHE A 362 -0.73 10.96 -1.09
C PHE A 362 -2.17 11.39 -1.37
N THR A 363 -2.45 12.69 -1.49
CA THR A 363 -3.82 13.21 -1.64
C THR A 363 -4.06 13.95 -2.95
N LYS A 364 -3.02 14.56 -3.55
CA LYS A 364 -3.18 15.41 -4.74
C LYS A 364 -1.92 15.46 -5.61
N CYS A 365 -2.07 15.92 -6.85
CA CYS A 365 -0.93 16.17 -7.75
C CYS A 365 -0.30 17.53 -7.37
N LEU A 366 0.96 17.49 -6.92
CA LEU A 366 1.70 18.67 -6.46
C LEU A 366 2.53 19.30 -7.59
N SER A 367 2.96 20.55 -7.40
CA SER A 367 3.98 21.16 -8.26
C SER A 367 5.31 20.40 -8.14
N ALA A 368 6.14 20.43 -9.19
CA ALA A 368 7.39 19.67 -9.23
C ALA A 368 8.33 19.97 -8.06
N SER A 369 8.46 21.25 -7.66
CA SER A 369 9.30 21.65 -6.53
C SER A 369 8.78 21.10 -5.20
N LEU A 370 7.48 21.19 -4.97
CA LEU A 370 6.83 20.72 -3.75
C LEU A 370 6.85 19.19 -3.66
N PHE A 371 6.55 18.51 -4.77
CA PHE A 371 6.60 17.05 -4.87
C PHE A 371 7.99 16.51 -4.56
N THR A 372 9.03 17.01 -5.24
CA THR A 372 10.41 16.55 -5.03
C THR A 372 10.85 16.73 -3.59
N ARG A 373 10.58 17.91 -3.01
CA ARG A 373 10.93 18.20 -1.61
C ARG A 373 10.22 17.27 -0.64
N ASN A 374 8.92 17.04 -0.81
CA ASN A 374 8.16 16.17 0.08
C ASN A 374 8.56 14.70 -0.10
N ALA A 375 8.80 14.24 -1.34
CA ALA A 375 9.31 12.91 -1.64
C ALA A 375 10.68 12.64 -0.97
N GLN A 376 11.60 13.61 -1.04
CA GLN A 376 12.88 13.53 -0.33
C GLN A 376 12.70 13.51 1.19
N SER A 377 11.74 14.28 1.71
CA SER A 377 11.46 14.37 3.16
C SER A 377 10.80 13.11 3.73
N ILE A 378 10.15 12.30 2.90
CA ILE A 378 9.67 10.94 3.28
C ILE A 378 10.74 9.86 3.04
N GLY A 379 11.96 10.25 2.68
CA GLY A 379 13.12 9.37 2.54
C GLY A 379 13.36 8.80 1.13
N VAL A 380 12.59 9.23 0.11
CA VAL A 380 12.81 8.80 -1.28
C VAL A 380 13.98 9.58 -1.87
N LEU A 381 15.14 8.94 -1.94
CA LEU A 381 16.39 9.51 -2.38
C LEU A 381 16.99 8.73 -3.54
N ARG A 382 17.78 9.41 -4.37
CA ARG A 382 18.56 8.77 -5.43
C ARG A 382 19.78 8.08 -4.84
N LEU A 383 20.02 6.84 -5.25
CA LEU A 383 21.27 6.15 -5.01
C LEU A 383 22.39 6.87 -5.77
N ARG A 384 23.33 7.44 -5.02
CA ARG A 384 24.57 7.99 -5.58
C ARG A 384 25.55 6.84 -5.79
N GLY A 385 26.10 6.73 -7.00
CA GLY A 385 27.21 5.80 -7.24
C GLY A 385 28.46 6.24 -6.47
N SER A 386 29.39 5.30 -6.25
CA SER A 386 30.73 5.57 -5.70
C SER A 386 31.44 6.74 -6.39
N ASP A 387 31.19 6.93 -7.68
CA ASP A 387 31.89 7.92 -8.52
C ASP A 387 31.41 9.37 -8.28
N GLU A 388 30.18 9.57 -7.78
CA GLU A 388 29.64 10.90 -7.45
C GLU A 388 30.06 11.37 -6.04
N ALA A 389 30.46 10.47 -5.15
CA ALA A 389 30.97 10.83 -3.82
C ALA A 389 32.35 11.50 -3.92
N ASN A 390 33.20 11.04 -4.84
CA ASN A 390 34.55 11.58 -5.06
C ASN A 390 34.54 12.97 -5.73
N SER A 391 33.56 13.25 -6.59
CA SER A 391 33.49 14.52 -7.31
C SER A 391 33.01 15.69 -6.43
N LEU A 392 32.35 15.44 -5.30
CA LEU A 392 32.03 16.48 -4.31
C LEU A 392 33.17 16.73 -3.31
N GLN A 393 33.99 15.73 -2.99
CA GLN A 393 35.18 15.94 -2.16
C GLN A 393 36.26 16.76 -2.89
N GLN A 394 36.37 16.63 -4.22
CA GLN A 394 37.31 17.41 -5.04
C GLN A 394 36.91 18.88 -5.28
N VAL A 395 35.64 19.23 -5.06
CA VAL A 395 35.15 20.63 -5.15
C VAL A 395 35.13 21.30 -3.78
N ALA A 396 35.20 20.51 -2.69
CA ALA A 396 35.29 20.97 -1.32
C ALA A 396 36.74 21.03 -0.78
N SER A 397 37.73 20.55 -1.54
CA SER A 397 39.17 20.73 -1.34
C SER A 397 39.70 21.83 -2.26
#